data_AF-A0A7V7DUH5-F1
#
_entry.id   AF-A0A7V7DUH5-F1
#
_cell.length_a   1.000
_cell.length_b   1.000
_cell.length_c   1.000
_cell.angle_alpha   90.00
_cell.angle_beta   90.00
_cell.angle_gamma   90.00
#
_symmetry.space_group_name_H-M   'P 1'
#
loop_
_entity.id
_entity.type
_entity.pdbx_description
1 polymer ?
#
loop_
_entity_poly.entity_id
_entity_poly.type
_entity_poly.pdbx_seq_one_letter_code
_entity_poly.pdbx_strand_id
1 'polypeptide(L)'
;MKKIGRNEPCPCGSGRKFKQCHLGKEDELSPKEMDDFTVEMSSLITDLPAVWYGRSREMVDKLDIKTLTGTSAGIRFVDLKAYQSLNLSGDRSTAEEKSGAGGILINVLKTKPSDPDNLYMAISPDIGDSALIHQLAHVLDYLGGSRLAPGIAKPLSFELGLPSEHLEHPHEFAYWLDYLRKEFDVQLDADDSIVDFLFENQMLIKGLDIEKQDQTVLKMKSEQMMRFLSERSGEIDALICELPGYIGSRVKKD
;
A
#
# COMPACT_ATOMS: atom_id res chain seq x y z
N MET A 1 -24.87 0.63 24.86
CA MET A 1 -24.34 0.33 23.51
C MET A 1 -25.42 -0.37 22.70
N LYS A 2 -25.70 0.07 21.47
CA LYS A 2 -26.59 -0.68 20.56
C LYS A 2 -25.92 -2.03 20.28
N LYS A 3 -26.68 -3.13 20.36
CA LYS A 3 -26.17 -4.47 20.00
C LYS A 3 -25.90 -4.47 18.50
N ILE A 4 -24.63 -4.58 18.11
CA ILE A 4 -24.22 -4.64 16.70
C ILE A 4 -24.76 -5.91 16.06
N GLY A 5 -25.28 -5.81 14.84
CA GLY A 5 -25.83 -6.97 14.14
C GLY A 5 -24.74 -7.98 13.78
N ARG A 6 -25.00 -9.29 13.90
CA ARG A 6 -24.03 -10.35 13.55
C ARG A 6 -23.45 -10.22 12.13
N ASN A 7 -24.20 -9.64 11.21
CA ASN A 7 -23.78 -9.43 9.81
C ASN A 7 -23.30 -7.99 9.53
N GLU A 8 -23.34 -7.08 10.51
CA GLU A 8 -22.85 -5.70 10.34
C GLU A 8 -21.31 -5.66 10.31
N PRO A 9 -20.70 -4.62 9.73
CA PRO A 9 -19.25 -4.42 9.76
C PRO A 9 -18.72 -4.44 11.19
N CYS A 10 -17.61 -5.11 11.41
CA CYS A 10 -17.01 -5.21 12.73
C CYS A 10 -16.46 -3.85 13.16
N PRO A 11 -16.74 -3.40 14.40
CA PRO A 11 -16.38 -2.05 14.81
C PRO A 11 -14.87 -1.90 15.03
N CYS A 12 -14.06 -2.96 14.98
CA CYS A 12 -12.59 -2.89 15.04
C CYS A 12 -11.92 -2.33 13.76
N GLY A 13 -12.69 -2.01 12.72
CA GLY A 13 -12.16 -1.49 11.45
C GLY A 13 -11.58 -2.54 10.50
N SER A 14 -11.68 -3.85 10.82
CA SER A 14 -11.16 -4.93 9.95
C SER A 14 -11.91 -5.11 8.62
N GLY A 15 -13.02 -4.39 8.40
CA GLY A 15 -13.90 -4.57 7.24
C GLY A 15 -14.75 -5.86 7.25
N ARG A 16 -14.46 -6.84 8.11
CA ARG A 16 -15.18 -8.13 8.16
C ARG A 16 -16.55 -7.99 8.84
N LYS A 17 -17.48 -8.91 8.53
CA LYS A 17 -18.74 -9.04 9.29
C LYS A 17 -18.45 -9.36 10.75
N PHE A 18 -19.18 -8.78 11.69
CA PHE A 18 -18.97 -8.96 13.13
C PHE A 18 -18.88 -10.44 13.53
N LYS A 19 -19.73 -11.31 12.95
CA LYS A 19 -19.69 -12.78 13.15
C LYS A 19 -18.40 -13.48 12.74
N GLN A 20 -17.62 -12.90 11.84
CA GLN A 20 -16.36 -13.44 11.32
C GLN A 20 -15.14 -12.77 11.94
N CYS A 21 -15.34 -11.87 12.89
CA CYS A 21 -14.27 -11.10 13.50
C CYS A 21 -14.34 -11.18 15.03
N HIS A 22 -15.24 -10.42 15.67
CA HIS A 22 -15.29 -10.27 17.13
C HIS A 22 -16.55 -10.85 17.79
N LEU A 23 -17.41 -11.55 17.06
CA LEU A 23 -18.53 -12.26 17.67
C LEU A 23 -18.02 -13.39 18.59
N GLY A 24 -18.23 -13.25 19.89
CA GLY A 24 -17.65 -14.14 20.91
C GLY A 24 -16.27 -13.72 21.42
N LYS A 25 -15.76 -12.56 20.96
CA LYS A 25 -14.54 -11.89 21.43
C LYS A 25 -14.81 -10.41 21.69
N GLU A 26 -15.97 -10.11 22.25
CA GLU A 26 -16.49 -8.75 22.36
C GLU A 26 -15.66 -7.89 23.33
N ASP A 27 -14.96 -8.54 24.25
CA ASP A 27 -14.04 -7.90 25.21
C ASP A 27 -12.78 -7.34 24.53
N GLU A 28 -12.41 -7.84 23.33
CA GLU A 28 -11.32 -7.30 22.49
C GLU A 28 -11.76 -6.02 21.75
N LEU A 29 -13.06 -5.66 21.77
CA LEU A 29 -13.58 -4.41 21.18
C LEU A 29 -13.60 -3.25 22.19
N SER A 30 -12.62 -3.20 23.10
CA SER A 30 -12.59 -2.12 24.07
C SER A 30 -12.51 -0.77 23.34
N PRO A 31 -13.40 0.20 23.62
CA PRO A 31 -13.43 1.50 22.94
C PRO A 31 -12.23 2.40 23.30
N LYS A 32 -11.16 1.83 23.86
CA LYS A 32 -9.91 2.49 24.23
C LYS A 32 -8.73 2.14 23.31
N GLU A 33 -8.87 1.20 22.39
CA GLU A 33 -7.75 0.67 21.59
C GLU A 33 -7.77 1.09 20.11
N MET A 34 -8.70 1.97 19.73
CA MET A 34 -8.88 2.37 18.33
C MET A 34 -8.44 3.79 17.98
N ASP A 35 -7.92 4.60 18.93
CA ASP A 35 -7.62 6.01 18.58
C ASP A 35 -6.42 6.66 19.29
N ASP A 36 -5.50 5.92 19.91
CA ASP A 36 -4.19 6.49 20.27
C ASP A 36 -3.12 5.39 20.27
N PHE A 37 -2.31 5.34 19.21
CA PHE A 37 -1.02 4.68 19.31
C PHE A 37 -0.21 5.48 20.33
N THR A 38 0.07 4.90 21.50
CA THR A 38 0.73 5.67 22.56
C THR A 38 2.15 6.03 22.14
N VAL A 39 2.70 7.09 22.75
CA VAL A 39 4.08 7.50 22.48
C VAL A 39 5.05 6.35 22.75
N GLU A 40 4.79 5.50 23.76
CA GLU A 40 5.62 4.32 24.04
C GLU A 40 5.57 3.30 22.90
N MET A 41 4.38 2.96 22.39
CA MET A 41 4.24 2.04 21.25
C MET A 41 4.87 2.61 19.99
N SER A 42 4.73 3.92 19.79
CA SER A 42 5.34 4.64 18.68
C SER A 42 6.88 4.59 18.74
N SER A 43 7.44 4.80 19.93
CA SER A 43 8.89 4.79 20.17
C SER A 43 9.50 3.43 19.86
N LEU A 44 8.79 2.32 20.11
CA LEU A 44 9.26 0.98 19.74
C LEU A 44 9.60 0.86 18.24
N ILE A 45 8.89 1.59 17.38
CA ILE A 45 9.14 1.61 15.93
C ILE A 45 10.24 2.62 15.58
N THR A 46 10.15 3.83 16.11
CA THR A 46 11.05 4.95 15.73
C THR A 46 12.46 4.81 16.32
N ASP A 47 12.60 4.03 17.40
CA ASP A 47 13.88 3.62 18.00
C ASP A 47 14.56 2.45 17.27
N LEU A 48 13.89 1.81 16.31
CA LEU A 48 14.54 0.78 15.50
C LEU A 48 15.76 1.38 14.76
N PRO A 49 16.88 0.65 14.68
CA PRO A 49 18.06 1.12 13.96
C PRO A 49 17.73 1.42 12.49
N ALA A 50 18.23 2.56 12.01
CA ALA A 50 18.15 2.88 10.60
C ALA A 50 19.00 1.91 9.78
N VAL A 51 18.45 1.42 8.67
CA VAL A 51 19.14 0.52 7.75
C VAL A 51 19.18 1.10 6.34
N TRP A 52 20.11 0.61 5.52
CA TRP A 52 20.21 0.95 4.11
C TRP A 52 20.44 -0.33 3.32
N TYR A 53 19.38 -0.86 2.70
CA TYR A 53 19.45 -2.04 1.83
C TYR A 53 19.16 -1.66 0.37
N GLY A 54 19.68 -2.44 -0.57
CA GLY A 54 19.57 -2.13 -2.00
C GLY A 54 20.06 -0.71 -2.33
N ARG A 55 19.30 0.00 -3.15
CA ARG A 55 19.56 1.40 -3.53
C ARG A 55 18.82 2.44 -2.68
N SER A 56 18.26 2.06 -1.53
CA SER A 56 17.43 2.95 -0.67
C SER A 56 18.11 4.28 -0.34
N ARG A 57 19.40 4.24 0.01
CA ARG A 57 20.18 5.45 0.29
C ARG A 57 20.34 6.34 -0.95
N GLU A 58 20.76 5.75 -2.07
CA GLU A 58 20.94 6.47 -3.33
C GLU A 58 19.64 7.16 -3.77
N MET A 59 18.52 6.44 -3.71
CA MET A 59 17.23 6.96 -4.15
C MET A 59 16.75 8.09 -3.26
N VAL A 60 16.75 7.92 -1.94
CA VAL A 60 16.27 8.97 -1.02
C VAL A 60 17.19 10.19 -1.01
N ASP A 61 18.51 10.02 -1.12
CA ASP A 61 19.46 11.15 -1.18
C ASP A 61 19.23 12.03 -2.45
N LYS A 62 18.70 11.45 -3.53
CA LYS A 62 18.37 12.17 -4.78
C LYS A 62 16.98 12.81 -4.77
N LEU A 63 16.07 12.41 -3.88
CA LEU A 63 14.70 12.93 -3.83
C LEU A 63 14.60 14.18 -2.97
N ASP A 64 14.39 15.34 -3.58
CA ASP A 64 13.99 16.55 -2.85
C ASP A 64 12.48 16.51 -2.57
N ILE A 65 12.11 15.89 -1.44
CA ILE A 65 10.72 15.70 -1.02
C ILE A 65 9.94 17.01 -0.99
N LYS A 66 10.55 18.11 -0.54
CA LYS A 66 9.88 19.39 -0.44
C LYS A 66 9.58 19.98 -1.82
N THR A 67 10.53 19.90 -2.74
CA THR A 67 10.33 20.38 -4.11
C THR A 67 9.32 19.52 -4.87
N LEU A 68 9.35 18.20 -4.67
CA LEU A 68 8.46 17.25 -5.36
C LEU A 68 7.02 17.33 -4.84
N THR A 69 6.84 17.36 -3.52
CA THR A 69 5.51 17.15 -2.90
C THR A 69 4.92 18.42 -2.28
N GLY A 70 5.73 19.47 -2.10
CA GLY A 70 5.37 20.65 -1.31
C GLY A 70 5.38 20.42 0.20
N THR A 71 5.61 19.19 0.66
CA THR A 71 5.62 18.81 2.08
C THR A 71 7.06 18.58 2.55
N SER A 72 7.39 19.05 3.75
CA SER A 72 8.68 18.75 4.38
C SER A 72 8.52 17.51 5.24
N ALA A 73 9.07 16.39 4.80
CA ALA A 73 9.11 15.14 5.57
C ALA A 73 10.38 14.36 5.24
N GLY A 74 10.93 13.67 6.24
CA GLY A 74 12.02 12.71 6.04
C GLY A 74 11.50 11.31 5.75
N ILE A 75 12.37 10.46 5.19
CA ILE A 75 12.10 9.05 4.94
C ILE A 75 13.14 8.24 5.73
N ARG A 76 12.67 7.36 6.62
CA ARG A 76 13.51 6.49 7.44
C ARG A 76 13.24 5.02 7.09
N PHE A 77 14.31 4.26 6.98
CA PHE A 77 14.23 2.82 6.72
C PHE A 77 14.61 2.05 7.97
N VAL A 78 13.83 1.02 8.30
CA VAL A 78 14.09 0.08 9.39
C VAL A 78 14.10 -1.34 8.85
N ASP A 79 14.75 -2.26 9.57
CA ASP A 79 14.80 -3.66 9.15
C ASP A 79 13.39 -4.30 9.24
N LEU A 80 12.94 -4.92 8.15
CA LEU A 80 11.61 -5.52 8.05
C LEU A 80 11.37 -6.60 9.12
N LYS A 81 12.36 -7.45 9.36
CA LYS A 81 12.25 -8.53 10.35
C LYS A 81 12.22 -7.97 11.77
N ALA A 82 13.03 -6.95 12.04
CA ALA A 82 13.01 -6.26 13.33
C ALA A 82 11.65 -5.61 13.58
N TYR A 83 11.09 -4.88 12.60
CA TYR A 83 9.76 -4.28 12.70
C TYR A 83 8.67 -5.32 12.96
N GLN A 84 8.65 -6.42 12.19
CA GLN A 84 7.69 -7.51 12.39
C GLN A 84 7.81 -8.15 13.78
N SER A 85 9.03 -8.24 14.34
CA SER A 85 9.26 -8.84 15.66
C SER A 85 8.68 -8.02 16.83
N LEU A 86 8.36 -6.73 16.62
CA LEU A 86 7.73 -5.90 17.64
C LEU A 86 6.28 -6.34 17.94
N ASN A 87 5.64 -7.07 17.03
CA ASN A 87 4.27 -7.60 17.20
C ASN A 87 3.23 -6.54 17.63
N LEU A 88 3.41 -5.29 17.19
CA LEU A 88 2.56 -4.15 17.60
C LEU A 88 1.19 -4.13 16.91
N SER A 89 0.90 -5.11 16.07
CA SER A 89 -0.40 -5.31 15.44
C SER A 89 -1.07 -6.51 16.09
N GLY A 90 -2.26 -6.32 16.65
CA GLY A 90 -3.21 -7.43 16.91
C GLY A 90 -3.77 -8.07 15.62
N ASP A 91 -3.25 -7.67 14.47
CA ASP A 91 -3.66 -8.14 13.16
C ASP A 91 -2.91 -9.44 12.82
N ARG A 92 -3.56 -10.58 13.10
CA ARG A 92 -3.18 -11.89 12.54
C ARG A 92 -3.50 -12.00 11.04
N SER A 93 -3.81 -10.90 10.34
CA SER A 93 -4.07 -10.91 8.89
C SER A 93 -3.17 -9.93 8.14
N THR A 94 -1.99 -10.43 7.76
CA THR A 94 -1.34 -10.25 6.44
C THR A 94 -0.12 -11.18 6.42
N ALA A 95 -0.36 -12.46 6.75
CA ALA A 95 0.57 -13.55 6.43
C ALA A 95 0.40 -14.02 4.98
N GLU A 96 -0.07 -13.14 4.10
CA GLU A 96 -0.21 -13.36 2.66
C GLU A 96 0.33 -12.14 1.90
N GLU A 97 1.56 -11.75 2.21
CA GLU A 97 2.46 -11.17 1.20
C GLU A 97 3.78 -11.92 1.34
N LYS A 98 4.14 -12.57 0.25
CA LYS A 98 5.13 -13.63 0.06
C LYS A 98 6.33 -13.54 1.02
N SER A 99 6.71 -14.69 1.59
CA SER A 99 7.95 -14.98 2.32
C SER A 99 9.23 -14.74 1.48
N GLY A 100 9.45 -13.52 0.99
CA GLY A 100 10.63 -13.12 0.22
C GLY A 100 10.83 -11.60 0.25
N ALA A 101 12.00 -11.16 -0.25
CA ALA A 101 12.38 -9.78 -0.56
C ALA A 101 11.22 -8.78 -0.68
N GLY A 102 11.21 -7.73 0.14
CA GLY A 102 10.15 -6.73 0.08
C GLY A 102 10.33 -5.54 1.01
N GLY A 103 9.37 -4.63 0.93
CA GLY A 103 9.27 -3.47 1.79
C GLY A 103 7.82 -3.17 2.12
N ILE A 104 7.58 -2.55 3.27
CA ILE A 104 6.25 -2.11 3.71
C ILE A 104 6.35 -0.68 4.22
N LEU A 105 5.51 0.22 3.71
CA LEU A 105 5.27 1.52 4.32
C LEU A 105 4.57 1.33 5.67
N ILE A 106 5.26 1.71 6.75
CA ILE A 106 4.69 1.68 8.09
C ILE A 106 3.63 2.78 8.18
N ASN A 107 2.43 2.40 8.65
CA ASN A 107 1.33 3.33 8.85
C ASN A 107 1.80 4.54 9.67
N VAL A 108 1.68 5.73 9.08
CA VAL A 108 2.12 7.02 9.64
C VAL A 108 1.52 7.27 11.03
N LEU A 109 0.30 6.78 11.30
CA LEU A 109 -0.33 6.92 12.62
C LEU A 109 0.45 6.19 13.73
N LYS A 110 1.23 5.16 13.39
CA LYS A 110 2.05 4.42 14.37
C LYS A 110 3.32 5.17 14.77
N THR A 111 3.88 6.00 13.89
CA THR A 111 5.15 6.71 14.15
C THR A 111 4.95 8.18 14.51
N LYS A 112 3.85 8.79 14.06
CA LYS A 112 3.53 10.21 14.30
C LYS A 112 3.60 10.67 15.77
N PRO A 113 3.20 9.87 16.79
CA PRO A 113 3.28 10.31 18.19
C PRO A 113 4.71 10.60 18.69
N SER A 114 5.71 9.86 18.22
CA SER A 114 7.11 10.01 18.65
C SER A 114 8.01 10.68 17.61
N ASP A 115 7.67 10.60 16.31
CA ASP A 115 8.43 11.18 15.22
C ASP A 115 7.51 11.65 14.07
N PRO A 116 6.85 12.82 14.21
CA PRO A 116 5.86 13.32 13.25
C PRO A 116 6.45 13.83 11.93
N ASP A 117 7.76 14.08 11.88
CA ASP A 117 8.45 14.68 10.73
C ASP A 117 8.99 13.63 9.74
N ASN A 118 8.86 12.34 10.06
CA ASN A 118 9.42 11.24 9.27
C ASN A 118 8.37 10.16 8.93
N LEU A 119 8.43 9.68 7.69
CA LEU A 119 7.75 8.45 7.26
C LEU A 119 8.71 7.28 7.35
N TYR A 120 8.17 6.11 7.68
CA TYR A 120 8.96 4.93 7.97
C TYR A 120 8.65 3.79 7.00
N MET A 121 9.68 3.19 6.42
CA MET A 121 9.56 1.98 5.61
C MET A 121 10.35 0.84 6.25
N ALA A 122 9.70 -0.31 6.39
CA ALA A 122 10.32 -1.54 6.83
C ALA A 122 10.79 -2.31 5.60
N ILE A 123 12.10 -2.50 5.40
CA ILE A 123 12.66 -3.11 4.19
C ILE A 123 13.54 -4.33 4.51
N SER A 124 13.57 -5.31 3.60
CA SER A 124 14.42 -6.49 3.73
C SER A 124 15.80 -6.30 3.06
N PRO A 125 16.84 -7.04 3.48
CA PRO A 125 18.18 -6.95 2.88
C PRO A 125 18.25 -7.24 1.38
N ASP A 126 17.32 -8.06 0.89
CA ASP A 126 17.19 -8.54 -0.48
C ASP A 126 16.16 -7.74 -1.31
N ILE A 127 15.67 -6.60 -0.82
CA ILE A 127 14.71 -5.75 -1.54
C ILE A 127 15.26 -5.36 -2.92
N GLY A 128 14.46 -5.63 -3.96
CA GLY A 128 14.77 -5.25 -5.34
C GLY A 128 14.33 -3.82 -5.65
N ASP A 129 14.90 -3.24 -6.72
CA ASP A 129 14.63 -1.85 -7.10
C ASP A 129 13.15 -1.58 -7.40
N SER A 130 12.44 -2.48 -8.09
CA SER A 130 10.99 -2.33 -8.37
C SER A 130 10.19 -2.20 -7.07
N ALA A 131 10.40 -3.12 -6.13
CA ALA A 131 9.71 -3.10 -4.84
C ALA A 131 10.05 -1.84 -4.02
N LEU A 132 11.30 -1.37 -4.11
CA LEU A 132 11.72 -0.15 -3.42
C LEU A 132 11.06 1.10 -4.01
N ILE A 133 11.02 1.25 -5.33
CA ILE A 133 10.34 2.40 -5.96
C ILE A 133 8.82 2.34 -5.80
N HIS A 134 8.23 1.14 -5.73
CA HIS A 134 6.81 0.97 -5.42
C HIS A 134 6.49 1.54 -4.03
N GLN A 135 7.29 1.19 -3.01
CA GLN A 135 7.08 1.73 -1.66
C GLN A 135 7.35 3.25 -1.60
N LEU A 136 8.36 3.74 -2.32
CA LEU A 136 8.59 5.19 -2.44
C LEU A 136 7.45 5.91 -3.18
N ALA A 137 6.81 5.27 -4.17
CA ALA A 137 5.66 5.84 -4.87
C ALA A 137 4.50 6.06 -3.91
N HIS A 138 4.23 5.11 -2.99
CA HIS A 138 3.25 5.33 -1.92
C HIS A 138 3.62 6.48 -0.99
N VAL A 139 4.90 6.64 -0.65
CA VAL A 139 5.36 7.78 0.18
C VAL A 139 5.09 9.11 -0.54
N LEU A 140 5.46 9.22 -1.81
CA LEU A 140 5.26 10.45 -2.57
C LEU A 140 3.77 10.73 -2.85
N ASP A 141 2.97 9.70 -3.10
CA ASP A 141 1.52 9.81 -3.26
C ASP A 141 0.85 10.29 -1.97
N TYR A 142 1.29 9.78 -0.82
CA TYR A 142 0.79 10.23 0.47
C TYR A 142 1.15 11.70 0.74
N LEU A 143 2.37 12.11 0.41
CA LEU A 143 2.88 13.46 0.70
C LEU A 143 2.40 14.53 -0.28
N GLY A 144 2.23 14.19 -1.56
CA GLY A 144 2.01 15.13 -2.66
C GLY A 144 1.01 14.69 -3.72
N GLY A 145 0.29 13.58 -3.52
CA GLY A 145 -0.70 13.03 -4.45
C GLY A 145 -2.08 12.87 -3.80
N SER A 146 -2.58 11.64 -3.78
CA SER A 146 -3.90 11.26 -3.28
C SER A 146 -4.07 11.46 -1.78
N ARG A 147 -2.97 11.46 -1.01
CA ARG A 147 -2.94 11.46 0.47
C ARG A 147 -3.59 10.23 1.11
N LEU A 148 -3.87 9.19 0.33
CA LEU A 148 -4.38 7.93 0.83
C LEU A 148 -3.20 7.10 1.35
N ALA A 149 -3.23 6.74 2.63
CA ALA A 149 -2.24 5.80 3.15
C ALA A 149 -2.59 4.37 2.68
N PRO A 150 -1.59 3.53 2.37
CA PRO A 150 -1.81 2.13 2.02
C PRO A 150 -2.64 1.38 3.07
N GLY A 151 -3.51 0.46 2.63
CA GLY A 151 -4.39 -0.32 3.49
C GLY A 151 -5.66 0.39 3.97
N ILE A 152 -5.77 1.72 3.85
CA ILE A 152 -7.00 2.46 4.21
C ILE A 152 -8.17 2.05 3.32
N ALA A 153 -7.89 1.68 2.06
CA ALA A 153 -8.93 1.33 1.11
C ALA A 153 -9.47 -0.10 1.25
N LYS A 154 -8.85 -0.98 2.05
CA LYS A 154 -9.27 -2.39 2.19
C LYS A 154 -10.70 -2.56 2.73
N PRO A 155 -11.14 -1.85 3.78
CA PRO A 155 -12.53 -1.89 4.22
C PRO A 155 -13.51 -1.43 3.14
N LEU A 156 -13.16 -0.38 2.39
CA LEU A 156 -13.98 0.15 1.30
C LEU A 156 -14.07 -0.83 0.13
N SER A 157 -12.95 -1.45 -0.25
CA SER A 157 -12.90 -2.52 -1.25
C SER A 157 -13.83 -3.68 -0.88
N PHE A 158 -13.79 -4.14 0.38
CA PHE A 158 -14.66 -5.20 0.86
C PHE A 158 -16.14 -4.80 0.87
N GLU A 159 -16.46 -3.60 1.32
CA GLU A 159 -17.83 -3.08 1.34
C GLU A 159 -18.42 -2.99 -0.08
N LEU A 160 -17.62 -2.50 -1.03
CA LEU A 160 -18.07 -2.28 -2.41
C LEU A 160 -17.94 -3.53 -3.29
N GLY A 161 -17.21 -4.55 -2.86
CA GLY A 161 -16.89 -5.73 -3.65
C GLY A 161 -15.93 -5.42 -4.80
N LEU A 162 -14.99 -4.49 -4.61
CA LEU A 162 -14.00 -4.07 -5.61
C LEU A 162 -12.64 -4.71 -5.33
N PRO A 163 -11.80 -4.98 -6.34
CA PRO A 163 -10.40 -5.34 -6.12
C PRO A 163 -9.67 -4.26 -5.30
N SER A 164 -8.86 -4.66 -4.31
CA SER A 164 -8.07 -3.73 -3.49
C SER A 164 -7.14 -2.88 -4.34
N GLU A 165 -6.49 -3.51 -5.33
CA GLU A 165 -5.52 -2.88 -6.23
C GLU A 165 -6.07 -1.65 -6.95
N HIS A 166 -7.37 -1.63 -7.25
CA HIS A 166 -8.01 -0.49 -7.93
C HIS A 166 -8.10 0.75 -7.05
N LEU A 167 -8.02 0.57 -5.72
CA LEU A 167 -8.11 1.64 -4.73
C LEU A 167 -6.77 1.92 -4.04
N GLU A 168 -5.85 0.95 -4.00
CA GLU A 168 -4.51 1.11 -3.42
C GLU A 168 -3.53 1.78 -4.39
N HIS A 169 -3.77 1.67 -5.70
CA HIS A 169 -2.94 2.27 -6.75
C HIS A 169 -3.72 3.32 -7.56
N PRO A 170 -4.08 4.47 -6.96
CA PRO A 170 -4.76 5.54 -7.68
C PRO A 170 -3.88 6.15 -8.78
N HIS A 171 -4.50 6.99 -9.61
CA HIS A 171 -3.80 7.71 -10.67
C HIS A 171 -2.56 8.47 -10.18
N GLU A 172 -2.66 9.11 -9.01
CA GLU A 172 -1.58 9.87 -8.39
C GLU A 172 -0.42 8.97 -7.93
N PHE A 173 -0.70 7.75 -7.44
CA PHE A 173 0.34 6.75 -7.16
C PHE A 173 1.11 6.39 -8.42
N ALA A 174 0.41 6.07 -9.50
CA ALA A 174 1.06 5.65 -10.73
C ALA A 174 1.87 6.77 -11.39
N TYR A 175 1.45 8.03 -11.23
CA TYR A 175 2.28 9.18 -11.60
C TYR A 175 3.64 9.16 -10.88
N TRP A 176 3.67 8.90 -9.58
CA TRP A 176 4.92 8.81 -8.82
C TRP A 176 5.73 7.57 -9.17
N LEU A 177 5.08 6.44 -9.41
CA LEU A 177 5.75 5.22 -9.88
C LEU A 177 6.45 5.45 -11.23
N ASP A 178 5.75 6.07 -12.18
CA ASP A 178 6.31 6.45 -13.49
C ASP A 178 7.45 7.48 -13.38
N TYR A 179 7.34 8.44 -12.47
CA TYR A 179 8.44 9.38 -12.18
C TYR A 179 9.68 8.63 -11.66
N LEU A 180 9.50 7.78 -10.63
CA LEU A 180 10.59 7.07 -9.97
C LEU A 180 11.27 6.06 -10.91
N ARG A 181 10.50 5.32 -11.72
CA ARG A 181 11.08 4.35 -12.67
C ARG A 181 12.00 5.03 -13.68
N LYS A 182 11.62 6.23 -14.15
CA LYS A 182 12.38 7.02 -15.13
C LYS A 182 13.60 7.67 -14.49
N GLU A 183 13.43 8.23 -13.28
CA GLU A 183 14.52 8.89 -12.55
C GLU A 183 15.64 7.90 -12.16
N PHE A 184 15.28 6.67 -11.81
CA PHE A 184 16.23 5.68 -11.30
C PHE A 184 16.57 4.54 -12.26
N ASP A 185 16.03 4.57 -13.49
CA ASP A 185 16.18 3.55 -14.53
C ASP A 185 15.84 2.14 -14.01
N VAL A 186 14.62 1.99 -13.51
CA VAL A 186 14.14 0.75 -12.87
C VAL A 186 13.12 0.04 -13.75
N GLN A 187 13.37 -1.24 -14.02
CA GLN A 187 12.38 -2.13 -14.64
C GLN A 187 11.32 -2.52 -13.61
N LEU A 188 10.05 -2.24 -13.94
CA LEU A 188 8.91 -2.66 -13.14
C LEU A 188 8.71 -4.17 -13.18
N ASP A 189 8.14 -4.72 -12.12
CA ASP A 189 7.64 -6.09 -12.13
C ASP A 189 6.32 -6.21 -12.91
N ALA A 190 5.76 -7.42 -12.99
CA ALA A 190 4.55 -7.67 -13.76
C ALA A 190 3.33 -6.88 -13.23
N ASP A 191 3.18 -6.76 -11.92
CA ASP A 191 2.01 -6.12 -11.31
C ASP A 191 2.09 -4.59 -11.49
N ASP A 192 3.26 -4.00 -11.21
CA ASP A 192 3.52 -2.57 -11.40
C ASP A 192 3.47 -2.17 -12.89
N SER A 193 3.85 -3.07 -13.80
CA SER A 193 3.72 -2.83 -15.24
C SER A 193 2.25 -2.76 -15.70
N ILE A 194 1.34 -3.51 -15.04
CA ILE A 194 -0.11 -3.38 -15.29
C ILE A 194 -0.60 -2.02 -14.80
N VAL A 195 -0.13 -1.56 -13.63
CA VAL A 195 -0.48 -0.23 -13.09
C VAL A 195 -0.01 0.88 -14.02
N ASP A 196 1.23 0.82 -14.51
CA ASP A 196 1.79 1.77 -15.49
C ASP A 196 0.99 1.75 -16.80
N PHE A 197 0.64 0.57 -17.32
CA PHE A 197 -0.22 0.44 -18.51
C PHE A 197 -1.60 1.08 -18.33
N LEU A 198 -2.24 0.88 -17.16
CA LEU A 198 -3.51 1.53 -16.84
C LEU A 198 -3.37 3.05 -16.70
N PHE A 199 -2.24 3.53 -16.18
CA PHE A 199 -1.94 4.95 -16.06
C PHE A 199 -1.80 5.62 -17.42
N GLU A 200 -0.99 5.05 -18.33
CA GLU A 200 -0.80 5.55 -19.69
C GLU A 200 -2.11 5.62 -20.48
N ASN A 201 -3.06 4.72 -20.18
CA ASN A 201 -4.38 4.67 -20.81
C ASN A 201 -5.48 5.43 -20.03
N GLN A 202 -5.13 6.18 -18.98
CA GLN A 202 -6.07 6.97 -18.15
C GLN A 202 -7.20 6.15 -17.51
N MET A 203 -6.91 4.90 -17.16
CA MET A 203 -7.89 3.96 -16.62
C MET A 203 -7.92 3.91 -15.09
N LEU A 204 -6.89 4.43 -14.41
CA LEU A 204 -6.81 4.45 -12.95
C LEU A 204 -7.85 5.38 -12.31
N ILE A 205 -8.34 4.97 -11.14
CA ILE A 205 -9.24 5.77 -10.32
C ILE A 205 -8.43 6.91 -9.68
N LYS A 206 -8.96 8.13 -9.66
CA LYS A 206 -8.29 9.25 -9.01
C LYS A 206 -8.49 9.20 -7.50
N GLY A 207 -7.49 9.60 -6.74
CA GLY A 207 -7.53 9.68 -5.28
C GLY A 207 -8.74 10.48 -4.78
N LEU A 208 -9.07 11.59 -5.44
CA LEU A 208 -10.24 12.43 -5.11
C LEU A 208 -11.57 11.68 -5.19
N ASP A 209 -11.72 10.71 -6.10
CA ASP A 209 -12.96 9.93 -6.20
C ASP A 209 -13.03 8.87 -5.10
N ILE A 210 -11.88 8.34 -4.68
CA ILE A 210 -11.76 7.39 -3.55
C ILE A 210 -12.04 8.10 -2.23
N GLU A 211 -11.49 9.30 -2.04
CA GLU A 211 -11.71 10.14 -0.86
C GLU A 211 -13.20 10.48 -0.66
N LYS A 212 -13.92 10.78 -1.75
CA LYS A 212 -15.37 11.03 -1.72
C LYS A 212 -16.20 9.81 -1.37
N GLN A 213 -15.63 8.60 -1.49
CA GLN A 213 -16.30 7.32 -1.28
C GLN A 213 -17.62 7.20 -2.06
N ASP A 214 -17.68 7.79 -3.26
CA ASP A 214 -18.86 7.69 -4.12
C ASP A 214 -18.93 6.27 -4.71
N GLN A 215 -19.77 5.45 -4.08
CA GLN A 215 -19.90 4.04 -4.41
C GLN A 215 -20.29 3.80 -5.88
N THR A 216 -21.10 4.70 -6.46
CA THR A 216 -21.55 4.57 -7.85
C THR A 216 -20.40 4.87 -8.80
N VAL A 217 -19.64 5.93 -8.55
CA VAL A 217 -18.47 6.29 -9.37
C VAL A 217 -17.38 5.22 -9.27
N LEU A 218 -17.05 4.77 -8.06
CA LEU A 218 -16.00 3.78 -7.83
C LEU A 218 -16.32 2.43 -8.50
N LYS A 219 -17.57 1.95 -8.40
CA LYS A 219 -18.00 0.72 -9.08
C LYS A 219 -17.93 0.86 -10.60
N MET A 220 -18.47 1.94 -11.14
CA MET A 220 -18.47 2.19 -12.58
C MET A 220 -17.04 2.26 -13.15
N LYS A 221 -16.13 2.96 -12.48
CA LYS A 221 -14.72 3.04 -12.90
C LYS A 221 -14.00 1.71 -12.77
N SER A 222 -14.22 0.98 -11.68
CA SER A 222 -13.66 -0.36 -11.50
C SER A 222 -14.14 -1.34 -12.58
N GLU A 223 -15.42 -1.31 -12.94
CA GLU A 223 -15.96 -2.13 -14.04
C GLU A 223 -15.39 -1.73 -15.40
N GLN A 224 -15.15 -0.43 -15.62
CA GLN A 224 -14.49 0.06 -16.82
C GLN A 224 -13.04 -0.44 -16.91
N MET A 225 -12.31 -0.38 -15.80
CA MET A 225 -10.94 -0.90 -15.68
C MET A 225 -10.89 -2.41 -15.97
N MET A 226 -11.79 -3.21 -15.37
CA MET A 226 -11.85 -4.66 -15.62
C MET A 226 -12.15 -4.99 -17.08
N ARG A 227 -13.09 -4.27 -17.71
CA ARG A 227 -13.39 -4.45 -19.13
C ARG A 227 -12.19 -4.13 -20.00
N PHE A 228 -11.50 -3.03 -19.72
CA PHE A 228 -10.30 -2.63 -20.45
C PHE A 228 -9.18 -3.67 -20.33
N LEU A 229 -8.90 -4.17 -19.11
CA LEU A 229 -7.91 -5.23 -18.87
C LEU A 229 -8.27 -6.52 -19.64
N SER A 230 -9.55 -6.89 -19.68
CA SER A 230 -10.03 -8.06 -20.42
C SER A 230 -9.85 -7.90 -21.93
N GLU A 231 -10.27 -6.76 -22.48
CA GLU A 231 -10.16 -6.43 -23.91
C GLU A 231 -8.69 -6.34 -24.39
N ARG A 232 -7.79 -5.95 -23.48
CA ARG A 232 -6.34 -5.79 -23.73
C ARG A 232 -5.48 -6.92 -23.19
N SER A 233 -6.10 -8.02 -22.76
CA SER A 233 -5.40 -9.13 -22.11
C SER A 233 -4.20 -9.68 -22.88
N GLY A 234 -4.28 -9.81 -24.22
CA GLY A 234 -3.15 -10.28 -25.03
C GLY A 234 -1.99 -9.28 -25.15
N GLU A 235 -2.29 -7.98 -25.11
CA GLU A 235 -1.29 -6.91 -25.11
C GLU A 235 -0.58 -6.84 -23.76
N ILE A 236 -1.36 -6.93 -22.67
CA ILE A 236 -0.84 -6.97 -21.29
C ILE A 236 0.00 -8.22 -21.08
N ASP A 237 -0.46 -9.39 -21.54
CA ASP A 237 0.31 -10.64 -21.43
C ASP A 237 1.67 -10.53 -22.12
N ALA A 238 1.71 -10.00 -23.34
CA ALA A 238 2.95 -9.77 -24.07
C ALA A 238 3.88 -8.74 -23.38
N LEU A 239 3.32 -7.79 -22.64
CA LEU A 239 4.06 -6.80 -21.86
C LEU A 239 4.74 -7.42 -20.63
N ILE A 240 4.06 -8.34 -19.93
CA ILE A 240 4.46 -8.77 -18.58
C ILE A 240 4.96 -10.21 -18.47
N CYS A 241 4.81 -11.05 -19.49
CA CYS A 241 5.03 -12.51 -19.39
C CYS A 241 6.46 -12.92 -19.01
N GLU A 242 7.45 -12.07 -19.32
CA GLU A 242 8.87 -12.28 -18.96
C GLU A 242 9.31 -11.50 -17.72
N LEU A 243 8.41 -10.72 -17.10
CA LEU A 243 8.72 -9.90 -15.93
C LEU A 243 8.65 -10.71 -14.62
N PRO A 244 9.42 -10.32 -13.59
CA PRO A 244 9.26 -10.86 -12.24
C PRO A 244 7.82 -10.75 -11.76
N GLY A 245 7.35 -11.74 -11.00
CA GLY A 245 6.00 -11.72 -10.43
C GLY A 245 4.89 -12.31 -11.32
N TYR A 246 5.11 -12.46 -12.64
CA TYR A 246 4.11 -13.06 -13.54
C TYR A 246 3.79 -14.52 -13.19
N ILE A 247 2.49 -14.83 -13.04
CA ILE A 247 1.96 -16.14 -12.60
C ILE A 247 1.51 -17.02 -13.78
N GLY A 248 1.44 -16.47 -15.00
CA GLY A 248 1.00 -17.24 -16.17
C GLY A 248 2.01 -18.28 -16.64
N SER A 249 1.57 -19.11 -17.59
CA SER A 249 2.45 -20.10 -18.20
C SER A 249 3.52 -19.36 -19.00
N ARG A 250 4.81 -19.54 -18.70
CA ARG A 250 5.90 -19.04 -19.56
C ARG A 250 5.84 -19.76 -20.91
N VAL A 251 4.95 -19.31 -21.80
CA VAL A 251 4.78 -19.87 -23.13
C VAL A 251 5.80 -19.22 -24.04
N LYS A 252 7.01 -19.80 -24.03
CA LYS A 252 7.96 -19.97 -25.16
C LYS A 252 9.39 -20.10 -24.61
N LYS A 253 9.71 -21.29 -24.13
CA LYS A 253 11.07 -21.82 -24.32
C LYS A 253 11.01 -22.70 -25.56
N ASP A 254 11.31 -22.10 -26.71
CA ASP A 254 11.82 -22.85 -27.86
C ASP A 254 13.34 -23.05 -27.67
#